data_AF-A0A161UEW0-F1
#
_entry.id   AF-A0A161UEW0-F1
#
_cell.length_a   1.000
_cell.length_b   1.000
_cell.length_c   1.000
_cell.angle_alpha   90.00
_cell.angle_beta   90.00
_cell.angle_gamma   90.00
#
_symmetry.space_group_name_H-M   'P 1'
#
loop_
_entity.id
_entity.type
_entity.pdbx_description
1 polymer ?
#
loop_
_entity_poly.entity_id
_entity_poly.type
_entity_poly.pdbx_seq_one_letter_code
_entity_poly.pdbx_strand_id
1 'polypeptide(L)'
;MKITNRERLAQDGFVLIRGLLDQRIEGGNVMAFDVAEALHNIPCGQNDFTEKMTAERLIELGEKYPEHKQLQRLLGWIATDL
;
A
#
# COMPACT_ATOMS: atom_id res chain seq x y z
N MET A 1 -5.14 14.11 -1.58
CA MET A 1 -4.40 12.84 -1.36
C MET A 1 -3.32 12.69 -2.40
N LYS A 2 -2.06 12.54 -1.97
CA LYS A 2 -0.91 12.36 -2.86
C LYS A 2 0.05 11.32 -2.31
N ILE A 3 0.74 10.61 -3.20
CA ILE A 3 1.85 9.72 -2.82
C ILE A 3 3.12 10.57 -2.69
N THR A 4 3.71 10.62 -1.51
CA THR A 4 4.89 11.45 -1.21
C THR A 4 6.18 10.85 -1.77
N ASN A 5 6.24 9.52 -1.91
CA ASN A 5 7.36 8.81 -2.53
C ASN A 5 6.91 7.48 -3.15
N ARG A 6 6.76 7.45 -4.49
CA ARG A 6 6.25 6.28 -5.22
C ARG A 6 7.22 5.10 -5.22
N GLU A 7 8.52 5.37 -5.33
CA GLU A 7 9.55 4.33 -5.34
C GLU A 7 9.64 3.63 -3.99
N ARG A 8 9.59 4.40 -2.89
CA ARG A 8 9.57 3.84 -1.53
C ARG A 8 8.27 3.10 -1.25
N LEU A 9 7.12 3.64 -1.66
CA LEU A 9 5.84 2.93 -1.55
C LEU A 9 5.88 1.59 -2.27
N ALA A 10 6.39 1.55 -3.51
CA ALA A 10 6.52 0.31 -4.27
C ALA A 10 7.49 -0.68 -3.60
N GLN A 11 8.64 -0.21 -3.14
CA GLN A 11 9.64 -1.04 -2.47
C GLN A 11 9.10 -1.66 -1.17
N ASP A 12 8.52 -0.84 -0.30
CA ASP A 12 7.99 -1.29 0.99
C ASP A 12 6.78 -2.22 0.77
N GLY A 13 5.92 -1.90 -0.20
CA GLY A 13 4.80 -2.73 -0.61
C GLY A 13 5.24 -4.11 -1.08
N PHE A 14 6.27 -4.17 -1.93
CA PHE A 14 6.87 -5.45 -2.37
C PHE A 14 7.43 -6.26 -1.19
N VAL A 15 8.15 -5.60 -0.27
CA VAL A 15 8.70 -6.27 0.93
C VAL A 15 7.58 -6.84 1.80
N LEU A 16 6.48 -6.10 1.97
CA LEU A 16 5.32 -6.57 2.71
C LEU A 16 4.66 -7.78 2.03
N ILE A 17 4.35 -7.70 0.73
CA ILE A 17 3.75 -8.80 -0.04
C ILE A 17 4.60 -10.07 0.10
N ARG A 18 5.92 -9.95 -0.12
CA ARG A 18 6.83 -11.09 0.03
C ARG A 18 6.84 -11.64 1.47
N GLY A 19 6.86 -10.76 2.47
CA GLY A 19 6.84 -11.18 3.88
C GLY A 19 5.56 -11.95 4.25
N LEU A 20 4.41 -11.53 3.71
CA LEU A 20 3.13 -12.20 3.89
C LEU A 20 3.10 -13.59 3.22
N LEU A 21 3.60 -13.69 1.98
CA LEU A 21 3.66 -14.95 1.24
C LEU A 21 4.65 -15.96 1.87
N ASP A 22 5.78 -15.47 2.37
CA ASP A 22 6.79 -16.28 3.06
C ASP A 22 6.40 -16.64 4.51
N GLN A 23 5.24 -16.18 4.99
CA GLN A 23 4.79 -16.32 6.38
C GLN A 23 5.75 -15.72 7.43
N ARG A 24 6.59 -14.76 7.02
CA ARG A 24 7.44 -13.97 7.93
C ARG A 24 6.69 -12.81 8.56
N ILE A 25 5.55 -12.44 7.97
CA ILE A 25 4.59 -11.44 8.46
C ILE A 25 3.22 -12.13 8.49
N GLU A 26 2.47 -11.93 9.57
CA GLU A 26 1.11 -12.46 9.73
C GLU A 26 0.14 -11.80 8.73
N GLY A 27 -0.80 -12.59 8.17
CA GLY A 27 -1.82 -12.10 7.22
C GLY A 27 -1.96 -12.99 5.98
N GLY A 28 -0.90 -13.71 5.62
CA GLY A 28 -0.92 -14.76 4.60
C GLY A 28 -1.32 -14.30 3.19
N ASN A 29 -1.71 -15.26 2.35
CA ASN A 29 -1.93 -15.04 0.92
C ASN A 29 -3.06 -14.05 0.60
N VAL A 30 -4.14 -14.04 1.40
CA VAL A 30 -5.28 -13.14 1.18
C VAL A 30 -4.84 -11.69 1.35
N MET A 31 -4.16 -11.39 2.45
CA MET A 31 -3.67 -10.04 2.69
C MET A 31 -2.60 -9.65 1.65
N ALA A 32 -1.73 -10.58 1.24
CA ALA A 32 -0.74 -10.33 0.20
C ALA A 32 -1.40 -9.91 -1.12
N PHE A 33 -2.50 -10.58 -1.48
CA PHE A 33 -3.29 -10.22 -2.66
C PHE A 33 -3.91 -8.83 -2.52
N ASP A 34 -4.52 -8.53 -1.37
CA ASP A 34 -5.12 -7.21 -1.14
C ASP A 34 -4.07 -6.07 -1.22
N VAL A 35 -2.87 -6.27 -0.65
CA VAL A 35 -1.77 -5.30 -0.77
C VAL A 35 -1.35 -5.12 -2.22
N ALA A 36 -1.20 -6.21 -2.98
CA ALA A 36 -0.84 -6.14 -4.40
C ALA A 36 -1.92 -5.43 -5.23
N GLU A 37 -3.20 -5.67 -4.95
CA GLU A 37 -4.32 -5.02 -5.62
C GLU A 37 -4.38 -3.52 -5.31
N ALA A 38 -4.12 -3.10 -4.07
CA ALA A 38 -4.06 -1.69 -3.73
C ALA A 38 -2.91 -0.97 -4.45
N LEU A 39 -1.77 -1.64 -4.63
CA LEU A 39 -0.55 -1.08 -5.24
C LEU A 39 -0.49 -1.22 -6.77
N HIS A 40 -1.41 -1.95 -7.42
CA HIS A 40 -1.27 -2.23 -8.86
C HIS A 40 -1.32 -0.99 -9.76
N ASN A 41 -1.83 0.13 -9.24
CA ASN A 41 -1.95 1.40 -9.95
C ASN A 41 -0.92 2.44 -9.54
N ILE A 42 0.15 2.09 -8.83
CA ILE A 42 1.23 3.05 -8.56
C ILE A 42 1.65 3.66 -9.92
N PRO A 43 1.49 4.98 -10.10
CA PRO A 43 1.69 5.58 -11.41
C PRO A 43 3.14 5.54 -11.83
N CYS A 44 3.40 5.10 -13.07
CA CYS A 44 4.64 5.36 -13.77
C CYS A 44 4.56 6.75 -14.42
N GLY A 45 5.08 7.79 -13.74
CA GLY A 45 5.05 9.18 -14.21
C GLY A 45 3.96 10.03 -13.55
N GLN A 46 3.56 11.12 -14.20
CA GLN A 46 2.51 12.00 -13.69
C GLN A 46 1.14 11.52 -14.17
N ASN A 47 0.42 10.83 -13.29
CA ASN A 47 -0.98 10.44 -13.50
C ASN A 47 -1.75 10.56 -12.18
N ASP A 48 -2.36 11.73 -11.99
CA ASP A 48 -3.07 12.12 -10.77
C ASP A 48 -4.27 11.22 -10.47
N PHE A 49 -4.94 10.71 -11.50
CA PHE A 49 -6.08 9.80 -11.33
C PHE A 49 -5.65 8.48 -10.69
N THR A 50 -4.61 7.83 -11.24
CA THR A 50 -4.10 6.58 -10.69
C THR A 50 -3.40 6.77 -9.34
N GLU A 51 -2.78 7.94 -9.12
CA GLU A 51 -2.22 8.31 -7.81
C GLU A 51 -3.31 8.36 -6.74
N LYS A 52 -4.40 9.08 -7.02
CA LYS A 52 -5.52 9.20 -6.08
C LYS A 52 -6.17 7.84 -5.81
N MET A 53 -6.44 7.05 -6.85
CA MET A 53 -7.04 5.72 -6.72
C MET A 53 -6.13 4.76 -5.91
N THR A 54 -4.81 4.81 -6.09
CA THR A 54 -3.86 4.03 -5.30
C THR A 54 -3.88 4.44 -3.83
N ALA A 55 -3.90 5.75 -3.56
CA ALA A 55 -3.97 6.27 -2.19
C ALA A 55 -5.27 5.87 -1.48
N GLU A 56 -6.42 5.99 -2.15
CA GLU A 56 -7.73 5.60 -1.62
C GLU A 56 -7.76 4.12 -1.24
N ARG A 57 -7.33 3.23 -2.13
CA ARG A 57 -7.29 1.79 -1.86
C ARG A 57 -6.38 1.41 -0.71
N LEU A 58 -5.23 2.07 -0.58
CA LEU A 58 -4.34 1.82 0.54
C LEU A 58 -4.97 2.25 1.87
N ILE A 59 -5.66 3.39 1.90
CA ILE A 59 -6.39 3.83 3.10
C ILE A 59 -7.49 2.84 3.46
N GLU A 60 -8.34 2.45 2.50
CA GLU A 60 -9.40 1.43 2.70
C GLU A 60 -8.80 0.11 3.24
N LEU A 61 -7.64 -0.29 2.71
CA LEU A 61 -6.93 -1.48 3.17
C LEU A 61 -6.41 -1.31 4.60
N GLY A 62 -5.91 -0.13 4.94
CA GLY A 62 -5.50 0.24 6.29
C GLY A 62 -6.65 0.17 7.30
N GLU A 63 -7.84 0.60 6.90
CA GLU A 63 -9.07 0.48 7.72
C GLU A 63 -9.51 -0.98 7.87
N LYS A 64 -9.33 -1.81 6.83
CA LYS A 64 -9.59 -3.26 6.88
C LYS A 64 -8.63 -4.00 7.84
N TYR A 65 -7.38 -3.54 7.94
CA TYR A 65 -6.33 -4.15 8.77
C TYR A 65 -5.67 -3.12 9.71
N PRO A 66 -6.41 -2.56 10.68
CA PRO A 66 -5.94 -1.43 11.50
C PRO A 66 -4.74 -1.79 12.38
N GLU A 67 -4.69 -3.02 12.88
CA GLU A 67 -3.61 -3.49 13.76
C GLU A 67 -2.34 -3.93 13.01
N HIS A 68 -2.38 -3.97 11.67
CA HIS A 68 -1.28 -4.50 10.88
C HIS A 68 -0.18 -3.45 10.66
N LYS A 69 0.77 -3.38 11.60
CA LYS A 69 1.80 -2.32 11.70
C LYS A 69 2.55 -2.04 10.40
N GLN A 70 2.94 -3.06 9.65
CA GLN A 70 3.68 -2.90 8.40
C GLN A 70 2.81 -2.29 7.29
N LEU A 71 1.51 -2.57 7.29
CA LEU A 71 0.57 -1.93 6.38
C LEU A 71 0.35 -0.47 6.78
N GLN A 72 0.19 -0.20 8.08
CA GLN A 72 0.06 1.17 8.59
C GLN A 72 1.30 2.04 8.23
N ARG A 73 2.49 1.43 8.17
CA ARG A 73 3.70 2.12 7.68
C ARG A 73 3.61 2.51 6.20
N LEU A 74 2.95 1.72 5.35
CA LEU A 74 2.76 2.08 3.94
C LEU A 74 1.92 3.36 3.79
N LEU A 75 0.94 3.56 4.67
CA LEU A 75 0.12 4.77 4.67
C LEU A 75 0.93 6.04 4.97
N GLY A 76 2.10 5.91 5.61
CA GLY A 76 3.04 7.02 5.81
C GLY A 76 3.56 7.63 4.51
N TRP A 77 3.42 6.93 3.37
CA TRP A 77 3.73 7.45 2.04
C TRP A 77 2.57 8.21 1.39
N ILE A 78 1.43 8.35 2.08
CA ILE A 78 0.24 9.04 1.59
C ILE A 78 0.07 10.33 2.38
N ALA A 79 0.12 11.47 1.70
CA ALA A 79 -0.30 12.73 2.25
C ALA A 79 -1.82 12.87 2.06
N THR A 80 -2.57 12.96 3.15
CA THR A 80 -3.95 13.42 3.15
C THR A 80 -3.94 14.94 3.29
N ASP A 81 -4.65 15.62 2.39
CA ASP A 81 -4.91 17.05 2.58
C ASP A 81 -6.02 17.10 3.65
N LEU A 82 -5.69 17.55 4.87
CA LEU A 82 -6.67 17.84 5.93
C LEU A 82 -7.45 19.11 5.60
#